data_AF-A0A9D1A2V4-F1
#
_entry.id   AF-A0A9D1A2V4-F1
#
_cell.length_a   1.000
_cell.length_b   1.000
_cell.length_c   1.000
_cell.angle_alpha   90.00
_cell.angle_beta   90.00
_cell.angle_gamma   90.00
#
_symmetry.space_group_name_H-M   'P 1'
#
loop_
_entity.id
_entity.type
_entity.pdbx_description
1 polymer ?
#
loop_
_entity_poly.entity_id
_entity_poly.type
_entity_poly.pdbx_seq_one_letter_code
_entity_poly.pdbx_strand_id
1 'polypeptide(L)'
;MDRADPRTRTESPQSTPRCERTVEQDSNARSQAHSGKEEASSHDAISFVGDVGEKLEGPREIATLGLPMILLAVVVGFCVGTIVWAALGISNLLVNLIWHDLRSIVDVPWFPVAVCTLGGLAIGLWAKATGTKLESLHEVMAQVKATGGYHVDSVPKSLVSFILPLAFGGSIGPEAGLTGIIAAACTWIGNTLKRAGLKAKAITDLTLSASLTAVFGTPFLGIVATAEDGIPNADDYQFRRKVKIVLYTAAAFGAFGGVTLVSSIPGMSCGLPRFGSMVVGTAEYAWFIPLAAAGWLLSLLFHTANKATGLIGKHLERHVVFAPVLCGLLIGATAVFLPDVLFAGEEQSSELMGTWTTISAAVLLLTGVFKVAATPLCLHLGWNGGNFFPVIFAGISFGYGMAALTGIDPPFCVTVVTTALMAGVMRKPFVAIALLILCFPLDGVLWMGLAAVLSSAIPLPKALSPGVSRTPKKTADESDVGNEAEHEKASETIARSSR
;
A
#
# COMPACT_ATOMS: atom_id res chain seq x y z
N MET A 1 -11.14 -69.66 -12.99
CA MET A 1 -12.04 -70.57 -13.73
C MET A 1 -13.45 -70.26 -13.25
N ASP A 2 -14.41 -69.78 -14.03
CA ASP A 2 -14.50 -69.45 -15.45
C ASP A 2 -15.83 -68.67 -15.64
N ARG A 3 -15.85 -67.64 -16.50
CA ARG A 3 -16.92 -67.20 -17.45
C ARG A 3 -18.39 -67.02 -16.99
N ALA A 4 -19.24 -66.16 -17.58
CA ALA A 4 -19.19 -65.21 -18.70
C ALA A 4 -20.50 -64.37 -18.73
N ASP A 5 -20.41 -63.21 -19.36
CA ASP A 5 -21.47 -62.34 -19.94
C ASP A 5 -22.19 -63.00 -21.14
N PRO A 6 -23.41 -62.58 -21.55
CA PRO A 6 -23.51 -61.73 -22.76
C PRO A 6 -24.72 -60.74 -22.88
N ARG A 7 -24.44 -59.55 -23.48
CA ARG A 7 -25.19 -58.84 -24.59
C ARG A 7 -26.52 -58.10 -24.21
N THR A 8 -26.95 -56.93 -24.76
CA THR A 8 -26.76 -56.26 -26.08
C THR A 8 -27.46 -54.86 -26.18
N ARG A 9 -26.82 -53.86 -26.86
CA ARG A 9 -27.27 -52.96 -27.99
C ARG A 9 -28.47 -51.96 -27.85
N THR A 10 -28.36 -50.62 -28.06
CA THR A 10 -28.18 -49.69 -29.24
C THR A 10 -29.46 -48.85 -29.54
N GLU A 11 -29.43 -47.51 -29.45
CA GLU A 11 -29.38 -46.46 -30.52
C GLU A 11 -30.72 -46.01 -31.18
N SER A 12 -30.93 -44.67 -31.19
CA SER A 12 -31.63 -43.67 -32.08
C SER A 12 -32.56 -44.11 -33.26
N PRO A 13 -33.43 -43.25 -33.88
CA PRO A 13 -33.06 -41.99 -34.58
C PRO A 13 -34.12 -40.85 -34.69
N GLN A 14 -33.69 -39.77 -35.38
CA GLN A 14 -34.33 -38.49 -35.77
C GLN A 14 -35.47 -38.60 -36.82
N SER A 15 -36.38 -37.61 -36.91
CA SER A 15 -36.67 -36.80 -38.14
C SER A 15 -37.92 -35.87 -38.05
N THR A 16 -37.70 -34.62 -38.47
CA THR A 16 -38.48 -33.38 -38.84
C THR A 16 -39.80 -33.48 -39.68
N PRO A 17 -40.39 -32.41 -40.29
CA PRO A 17 -40.98 -31.10 -39.81
C PRO A 17 -42.29 -30.64 -40.57
N ARG A 18 -42.99 -29.54 -40.17
CA ARG A 18 -43.78 -28.58 -41.03
C ARG A 18 -44.39 -27.44 -40.18
N CYS A 19 -44.02 -26.14 -40.29
CA CYS A 19 -44.37 -25.06 -41.24
C CYS A 19 -45.86 -24.61 -41.23
N GLU A 20 -46.16 -23.38 -40.73
CA GLU A 20 -46.92 -22.31 -41.46
C GLU A 20 -47.27 -21.04 -40.63
N ARG A 21 -46.93 -19.87 -41.23
CA ARG A 21 -47.66 -18.58 -41.43
C ARG A 21 -48.35 -17.77 -40.30
N THR A 22 -47.74 -16.61 -40.01
CA THR A 22 -48.18 -15.19 -40.12
C THR A 22 -49.68 -14.78 -40.16
N VAL A 23 -50.08 -13.74 -39.40
CA VAL A 23 -50.66 -12.41 -39.82
C VAL A 23 -51.57 -11.74 -38.74
N GLU A 24 -51.30 -10.44 -38.50
CA GLU A 24 -52.11 -9.28 -38.02
C GLU A 24 -53.30 -9.41 -37.04
N GLN A 25 -53.37 -8.52 -36.04
CA GLN A 25 -54.41 -7.46 -35.98
C GLN A 25 -54.26 -6.43 -34.83
N ASP A 26 -54.83 -5.27 -35.14
CA ASP A 26 -54.74 -3.92 -34.60
C ASP A 26 -55.50 -3.59 -33.29
N SER A 27 -54.93 -2.63 -32.55
CA SER A 27 -55.52 -1.38 -32.02
C SER A 27 -56.74 -1.32 -31.04
N ASN A 28 -56.51 -0.51 -30.00
CA ASN A 28 -57.34 0.58 -29.45
C ASN A 28 -58.59 0.37 -28.56
N ALA A 29 -58.47 0.94 -27.34
CA ALA A 29 -59.33 2.00 -26.75
C ALA A 29 -60.28 1.69 -25.57
N ARG A 30 -60.38 2.73 -24.70
CA ARG A 30 -61.26 3.00 -23.53
C ARG A 30 -60.75 2.45 -22.18
N SER A 31 -60.71 3.20 -21.08
CA SER A 31 -61.52 4.35 -20.67
C SER A 31 -60.75 5.25 -19.67
N GLN A 32 -60.89 6.57 -19.81
CA GLN A 32 -60.56 7.55 -18.79
C GLN A 32 -61.71 7.72 -17.78
N ALA A 33 -61.35 8.29 -16.63
CA ALA A 33 -62.16 9.08 -15.69
C ALA A 33 -62.92 8.36 -14.56
N HIS A 34 -62.39 8.46 -13.34
CA HIS A 34 -63.15 9.01 -12.23
C HIS A 34 -62.26 9.90 -11.34
N SER A 35 -62.83 11.04 -10.97
CA SER A 35 -62.26 12.19 -10.27
C SER A 35 -62.34 12.04 -8.74
N GLY A 36 -61.34 12.59 -8.02
CA GLY A 36 -61.59 13.43 -6.85
C GLY A 36 -61.11 12.96 -5.46
N LYS A 37 -60.04 13.62 -4.98
CA LYS A 37 -59.76 14.12 -3.60
C LYS A 37 -59.82 13.17 -2.38
N GLU A 38 -58.69 13.02 -1.68
CA GLU A 38 -58.42 13.65 -0.36
C GLU A 38 -57.00 13.29 0.16
N GLU A 39 -56.35 14.27 0.79
CA GLU A 39 -55.05 14.17 1.45
C GLU A 39 -55.14 13.39 2.77
N ALA A 40 -54.14 12.56 3.11
CA ALA A 40 -53.37 12.63 4.36
C ALA A 40 -52.57 11.35 4.71
N SER A 41 -51.29 11.59 5.01
CA SER A 41 -50.42 10.92 5.99
C SER A 41 -49.85 9.51 5.75
N SER A 42 -48.51 9.51 5.60
CA SER A 42 -47.52 8.71 6.32
C SER A 42 -47.55 7.18 6.20
N HIS A 43 -46.58 6.63 5.46
CA HIS A 43 -45.41 5.98 6.06
C HIS A 43 -44.39 5.63 4.96
N ASP A 44 -43.28 6.35 4.94
CA ASP A 44 -42.10 6.04 4.11
C ASP A 44 -41.53 4.68 4.53
N ALA A 45 -41.76 3.66 3.71
CA ALA A 45 -40.96 2.45 3.70
C ALA A 45 -39.91 2.60 2.58
N ILE A 46 -38.71 3.05 2.94
CA ILE A 46 -37.55 3.07 2.04
C ILE A 46 -37.26 1.62 1.67
N SER A 47 -37.60 1.23 0.43
CA SER A 47 -37.27 -0.06 -0.15
C SER A 47 -35.77 -0.15 -0.37
N PHE A 48 -35.09 -0.85 0.54
CA PHE A 48 -33.71 -1.26 0.37
C PHE A 48 -33.70 -2.58 -0.41
N VAL A 49 -33.49 -2.50 -1.73
CA VAL A 49 -33.31 -3.69 -2.58
C VAL A 49 -32.02 -3.51 -3.38
N GLY A 50 -31.25 -4.60 -3.44
CA GLY A 50 -30.05 -4.66 -4.24
C GLY A 50 -30.39 -4.58 -5.72
N ASP A 51 -30.27 -3.39 -6.30
CA ASP A 51 -30.18 -3.22 -7.74
C ASP A 51 -28.72 -3.33 -8.19
N VAL A 52 -28.25 -4.57 -8.16
CA VAL A 52 -27.13 -4.99 -9.00
C VAL A 52 -27.73 -5.28 -10.36
N GLY A 53 -27.82 -4.28 -11.24
CA GLY A 53 -28.12 -4.57 -12.64
C GLY A 53 -28.81 -3.53 -13.49
N GLU A 54 -29.29 -2.39 -12.97
CA GLU A 54 -29.95 -1.44 -13.88
C GLU A 54 -28.95 -0.63 -14.72
N LYS A 55 -29.15 -0.73 -16.03
CA LYS A 55 -28.48 0.05 -17.07
C LYS A 55 -28.91 1.51 -16.87
N LEU A 56 -27.93 2.41 -16.74
CA LEU A 56 -28.20 3.85 -16.72
C LEU A 56 -28.92 4.24 -18.02
N GLU A 57 -30.20 4.60 -17.93
CA GLU A 57 -31.01 5.00 -19.07
C GLU A 57 -30.74 6.47 -19.41
N GLY A 58 -29.74 6.71 -20.26
CA GLY A 58 -29.70 7.94 -21.05
C GLY A 58 -28.32 8.57 -21.25
N PRO A 59 -28.00 9.05 -22.47
CA PRO A 59 -26.76 9.81 -22.74
C PRO A 59 -26.64 11.12 -21.94
N ARG A 60 -27.76 11.67 -21.47
CA ARG A 60 -27.82 12.97 -20.78
C ARG A 60 -27.61 12.87 -19.27
N GLU A 61 -28.06 11.82 -18.59
CA GLU A 61 -27.79 11.60 -17.16
C GLU A 61 -26.34 11.18 -16.89
N ILE A 62 -25.69 10.54 -17.86
CA ILE A 62 -24.29 10.13 -17.79
C ILE A 62 -23.33 11.32 -18.00
N ALA A 63 -23.76 12.37 -18.70
CA ALA A 63 -22.94 13.53 -19.05
C ALA A 63 -23.02 14.69 -18.04
N THR A 64 -24.18 14.93 -17.43
CA THR A 64 -24.37 16.02 -16.45
C THR A 64 -23.77 15.71 -15.07
N LEU A 65 -23.44 14.44 -14.78
CA LEU A 65 -22.65 14.04 -13.60
C LEU A 65 -21.13 14.20 -13.79
N GLY A 66 -20.62 14.50 -14.99
CA GLY A 66 -19.18 14.54 -15.26
C GLY A 66 -18.44 15.66 -14.54
N LEU A 67 -18.82 16.91 -14.81
CA LEU A 67 -18.17 18.10 -14.24
C LEU A 67 -18.20 18.17 -12.70
N PRO A 68 -19.35 18.00 -12.02
CA PRO A 68 -19.40 18.08 -10.56
C PRO A 68 -18.60 16.94 -9.89
N MET A 69 -18.58 15.75 -10.49
CA MET A 69 -17.81 14.63 -9.98
C MET A 69 -16.29 14.83 -10.20
N ILE A 70 -15.89 15.44 -11.32
CA ILE A 70 -14.50 15.86 -11.57
C ILE A 70 -14.09 16.95 -10.58
N LEU A 71 -14.94 17.95 -10.34
CA LEU A 71 -14.66 19.01 -9.36
C LEU A 71 -14.53 18.43 -7.95
N LEU A 72 -15.43 17.54 -7.56
CA LEU A 72 -15.35 16.82 -6.29
C LEU A 72 -14.03 16.03 -6.20
N ALA A 73 -13.62 15.35 -7.27
CA ALA A 73 -12.35 14.63 -7.32
C ALA A 73 -11.14 15.54 -7.10
N VAL A 74 -11.12 16.71 -7.76
CA VAL A 74 -10.07 17.72 -7.57
C VAL A 74 -10.05 18.21 -6.12
N VAL A 75 -11.21 18.54 -5.54
CA VAL A 75 -11.32 19.04 -4.16
C VAL A 75 -10.89 17.98 -3.15
N VAL A 76 -11.37 16.74 -3.29
CA VAL A 76 -10.97 15.62 -2.44
C VAL A 76 -9.47 15.38 -2.57
N GLY A 77 -8.95 15.34 -3.80
CA GLY A 77 -7.52 15.22 -4.05
C GLY A 77 -6.72 16.32 -3.37
N PHE A 78 -7.15 17.58 -3.50
CA PHE A 78 -6.51 18.73 -2.88
C PHE A 78 -6.50 18.65 -1.35
N CYS A 79 -7.63 18.30 -0.73
CA CYS A 79 -7.70 18.11 0.72
C CYS A 79 -6.76 17.00 1.19
N VAL A 80 -6.77 15.85 0.51
CA VAL A 80 -5.89 14.70 0.82
C VAL A 80 -4.43 15.09 0.67
N GLY A 81 -4.05 15.71 -0.46
CA GLY A 81 -2.69 16.18 -0.71
C GLY A 81 -2.21 17.14 0.35
N THR A 82 -3.04 18.12 0.72
CA THR A 82 -2.74 19.09 1.78
C THR A 82 -2.53 18.41 3.13
N ILE A 83 -3.40 17.48 3.53
CA ILE A 83 -3.31 16.78 4.82
C ILE A 83 -2.05 15.91 4.89
N VAL A 84 -1.81 15.11 3.85
CA VAL A 84 -0.63 14.22 3.77
C VAL A 84 0.65 15.06 3.83
N TRP A 85 0.73 16.12 3.04
CA TRP A 85 1.91 16.96 2.99
C TRP A 85 2.11 17.80 4.25
N ALA A 86 1.02 18.26 4.89
CA ALA A 86 1.10 18.92 6.18
C ALA A 86 1.65 17.99 7.26
N ALA A 87 1.22 16.73 7.29
CA ALA A 87 1.75 15.73 8.22
C ALA A 87 3.25 15.48 8.02
N LEU A 88 3.70 15.35 6.76
CA LEU A 88 5.11 15.21 6.42
C LEU A 88 5.91 16.47 6.79
N GLY A 89 5.41 17.66 6.46
CA GLY A 89 6.07 18.92 6.78
C GLY A 89 6.15 19.20 8.28
N ILE A 90 5.14 18.81 9.07
CA ILE A 90 5.21 18.87 10.54
C ILE A 90 6.29 17.93 11.07
N SER A 91 6.39 16.71 10.51
CA SER A 91 7.48 15.80 10.85
C SER A 91 8.83 16.43 10.53
N ASN A 92 8.99 17.05 9.36
CA ASN A 92 10.23 17.70 8.97
C ASN A 92 10.61 18.88 9.88
N LEU A 93 9.62 19.70 10.25
CA LEU A 93 9.81 20.80 11.19
C LEU A 93 10.27 20.29 12.56
N LEU A 94 9.69 19.18 13.04
CA LEU A 94 10.12 18.55 14.30
C LEU A 94 11.53 17.96 14.19
N VAL A 95 11.88 17.36 13.06
CA VAL A 95 13.26 16.91 12.82
C VAL A 95 14.22 18.09 12.90
N ASN A 96 13.92 19.21 12.23
CA ASN A 96 14.75 20.42 12.29
C ASN A 96 14.87 20.98 13.71
N LEU A 97 13.76 21.09 14.43
CA LEU A 97 13.74 21.57 15.80
C LEU A 97 14.57 20.69 16.75
N ILE A 98 14.45 19.36 16.62
CA ILE A 98 15.13 18.41 17.52
C ILE A 98 16.60 18.25 17.14
N TRP A 99 16.92 18.14 15.85
CA TRP A 99 18.26 17.73 15.42
C TRP A 99 19.19 18.89 15.06
N HIS A 100 18.64 20.04 14.67
CA HIS A 100 19.40 21.25 14.37
C HIS A 100 19.30 22.28 15.50
N ASP A 101 18.09 22.75 15.84
CA ASP A 101 17.91 23.85 16.80
C ASP A 101 18.30 23.43 18.22
N LEU A 102 17.74 22.32 18.71
CA LEU A 102 18.04 21.83 20.06
C LEU A 102 19.50 21.43 20.22
N ARG A 103 20.10 20.84 19.18
CA ARG A 103 21.54 20.49 19.17
C ARG A 103 22.43 21.73 19.20
N SER A 104 22.02 22.84 18.58
CA SER A 104 22.77 24.09 18.61
C SER A 104 22.81 24.74 20.00
N ILE A 105 21.78 24.48 20.82
CA ILE A 105 21.64 25.03 22.18
C ILE A 105 22.26 24.09 23.22
N VAL A 106 22.15 22.77 23.02
CA VAL A 106 22.56 21.75 23.98
C VAL A 106 23.68 20.89 23.42
N ASP A 107 24.91 21.14 23.86
CA ASP A 107 26.08 20.34 23.50
C ASP A 107 26.16 19.07 24.37
N VAL A 108 25.38 18.05 24.00
CA VAL A 108 25.38 16.74 24.67
C VAL A 108 26.31 15.77 23.91
N PRO A 109 27.30 15.16 24.58
CA PRO A 109 28.06 14.06 24.00
C PRO A 109 27.14 12.93 23.52
N TRP A 110 27.40 12.39 22.33
CA TRP A 110 26.58 11.32 21.73
C TRP A 110 25.09 11.69 21.61
N PHE A 111 24.81 12.94 21.22
CA PHE A 111 23.45 13.46 20.99
C PHE A 111 22.48 12.47 20.30
N PRO A 112 22.86 11.76 19.21
CA PRO A 112 21.96 10.78 18.58
C PRO A 112 21.49 9.67 19.52
N VAL A 113 22.35 9.20 20.43
CA VAL A 113 22.01 8.17 21.42
C VAL A 113 20.96 8.69 22.38
N ALA A 114 21.16 9.90 22.92
CA ALA A 114 20.24 10.50 23.86
C ALA A 114 18.86 10.73 23.23
N VAL A 115 18.82 11.37 22.06
CA VAL A 115 17.57 11.70 21.36
C VAL A 115 16.82 10.44 20.93
N CYS A 116 17.48 9.46 20.30
CA CYS A 116 16.80 8.24 19.88
C CYS A 116 16.31 7.42 21.09
N THR A 117 17.07 7.37 22.20
CA THR A 117 16.64 6.65 23.41
C THR A 117 15.44 7.31 24.07
N LEU A 118 15.43 8.65 24.17
CA LEU A 118 14.30 9.43 24.66
C LEU A 118 13.08 9.29 23.74
N GLY A 119 13.30 9.28 22.43
CA GLY A 119 12.28 9.00 21.43
C GLY A 119 11.66 7.63 21.61
N GLY A 120 12.49 6.60 21.81
CA GLY A 120 12.05 5.24 22.13
C GLY A 120 11.20 5.20 23.40
N LEU A 121 11.60 5.93 24.45
CA LEU A 121 10.81 6.05 25.68
C LEU A 121 9.45 6.72 25.41
N ALA A 122 9.43 7.82 24.66
CA ALA A 122 8.20 8.53 24.31
C ALA A 122 7.25 7.66 23.47
N ILE A 123 7.76 6.96 22.46
CA ILE A 123 7.01 6.00 21.63
C ILE A 123 6.44 4.88 22.50
N GLY A 124 7.26 4.29 23.37
CA GLY A 124 6.84 3.21 24.26
C GLY A 124 5.76 3.63 25.25
N LEU A 125 5.90 4.79 25.88
CA LEU A 125 4.89 5.35 26.79
C LEU A 125 3.58 5.69 26.05
N TRP A 126 3.69 6.26 24.86
CA TRP A 126 2.53 6.58 24.02
C TRP A 126 1.78 5.33 23.57
N ALA A 127 2.51 4.29 23.14
CA ALA A 127 1.94 3.00 22.77
C ALA A 127 1.25 2.34 23.97
N LYS A 128 1.86 2.39 25.17
CA LYS A 128 1.26 1.89 26.40
C LYS A 128 -0.02 2.63 26.79
N ALA A 129 -0.06 3.95 26.59
CA ALA A 129 -1.22 4.78 26.96
C ALA A 129 -2.39 4.65 25.97
N THR A 130 -2.11 4.51 24.67
CA THR A 130 -3.14 4.57 23.63
C THR A 130 -3.54 3.21 23.07
N GLY A 131 -2.67 2.19 23.16
CA GLY A 131 -2.87 0.89 22.51
C GLY A 131 -2.84 0.94 20.98
N THR A 132 -2.49 2.08 20.38
CA THR A 132 -2.57 2.29 18.93
C THR A 132 -1.43 1.56 18.23
N LYS A 133 -1.74 0.63 17.32
CA LYS A 133 -0.75 -0.04 16.46
C LYS A 133 -0.94 0.46 15.03
N LEU A 134 0.14 0.95 14.41
CA LEU A 134 0.12 1.27 12.99
C LEU A 134 0.35 0.00 12.18
N GLU A 135 -0.50 -0.20 11.19
CA GLU A 135 -0.41 -1.32 10.25
C GLU A 135 0.36 -0.91 9.00
N SER A 136 1.03 -1.87 8.37
CA SER A 136 1.75 -1.68 7.13
C SER A 136 0.81 -1.49 5.94
N LEU A 137 1.29 -0.92 4.83
CA LEU A 137 0.49 -0.77 3.60
C LEU A 137 -0.17 -2.08 3.15
N HIS A 138 0.59 -3.19 3.24
CA HIS A 138 0.09 -4.50 2.83
C HIS A 138 -1.06 -4.99 3.72
N GLU A 139 -1.00 -4.75 5.02
CA GLU A 139 -2.05 -5.13 5.98
C GLU A 139 -3.29 -4.28 5.78
N VAL A 140 -3.12 -2.95 5.65
CA VAL A 140 -4.24 -2.03 5.38
C VAL A 140 -4.95 -2.40 4.07
N MET A 141 -4.19 -2.66 3.01
CA MET A 141 -4.75 -3.06 1.71
C MET A 141 -5.45 -4.42 1.79
N ALA A 142 -4.89 -5.38 2.52
CA ALA A 142 -5.52 -6.68 2.75
C ALA A 142 -6.84 -6.54 3.51
N GLN A 143 -6.89 -5.68 4.54
CA GLN A 143 -8.10 -5.42 5.31
C GLN A 143 -9.16 -4.71 4.45
N VAL A 144 -8.81 -3.63 3.77
CA VAL A 144 -9.73 -2.93 2.84
C VAL A 144 -10.35 -3.91 1.84
N LYS A 145 -9.56 -4.87 1.32
CA LYS A 145 -10.04 -5.90 0.40
C LYS A 145 -10.98 -6.92 1.06
N ALA A 146 -10.71 -7.29 2.31
CA ALA A 146 -11.50 -8.28 3.04
C ALA A 146 -12.82 -7.72 3.59
N THR A 147 -12.79 -6.51 4.16
CA THR A 147 -13.93 -5.88 4.85
C THR A 147 -14.67 -4.85 4.01
N GLY A 148 -14.09 -4.42 2.88
CA GLY A 148 -14.65 -3.36 2.04
C GLY A 148 -14.40 -1.94 2.55
N GLY A 149 -13.61 -1.77 3.62
CA GLY A 149 -13.28 -0.48 4.21
C GLY A 149 -12.31 -0.61 5.39
N TYR A 150 -11.67 0.50 5.76
CA TYR A 150 -10.70 0.61 6.85
C TYR A 150 -11.20 1.60 7.90
N HIS A 151 -11.05 1.26 9.18
CA HIS A 151 -11.43 2.14 10.28
C HIS A 151 -10.22 2.36 11.19
N VAL A 152 -10.00 3.62 11.56
CA VAL A 152 -8.95 4.01 12.50
C VAL A 152 -9.66 4.55 13.72
N ASP A 153 -9.35 4.00 14.90
CA ASP A 153 -10.00 4.37 16.17
C ASP A 153 -9.91 5.87 16.45
N SER A 154 -8.77 6.48 16.11
CA SER A 154 -8.62 7.93 16.13
C SER A 154 -7.47 8.41 15.24
N VAL A 155 -7.80 9.32 14.31
CA VAL A 155 -6.84 9.93 13.40
C VAL A 155 -5.74 10.70 14.15
N PRO A 156 -6.03 11.53 15.19
CA PRO A 156 -4.99 12.24 15.91
C PRO A 156 -3.99 11.31 16.62
N LYS A 157 -4.46 10.22 17.25
CA LYS A 157 -3.55 9.28 17.92
C LYS A 157 -2.65 8.56 16.92
N SER A 158 -3.20 8.18 15.78
CA SER A 158 -2.45 7.54 14.69
C SER A 158 -1.43 8.48 14.08
N LEU A 159 -1.78 9.76 13.93
CA LEU A 159 -0.86 10.79 13.44
C LEU A 159 0.31 11.02 14.41
N VAL A 160 0.04 11.05 15.72
CA VAL A 160 1.09 11.15 16.74
C VAL A 160 1.99 9.92 16.72
N SER A 161 1.42 8.71 16.70
CA SER A 161 2.17 7.45 16.60
C SER A 161 2.99 7.33 15.31
N PHE A 162 2.59 8.02 14.25
CA PHE A 162 3.31 8.15 12.98
C PHE A 162 4.48 9.14 13.07
N ILE A 163 4.24 10.36 13.59
CA ILE A 163 5.22 11.45 13.64
C ILE A 163 6.35 11.15 14.62
N LEU A 164 6.04 10.57 15.80
CA LEU A 164 7.02 10.33 16.85
C LEU A 164 8.26 9.55 16.34
N PRO A 165 8.11 8.35 15.75
CA PRO A 165 9.27 7.63 15.22
C PRO A 165 10.05 8.38 14.13
N LEU A 166 9.38 9.13 13.26
CA LEU A 166 10.04 9.93 12.21
C LEU A 166 10.86 11.08 12.82
N ALA A 167 10.27 11.83 13.76
CA ALA A 167 10.90 12.97 14.42
C ALA A 167 12.14 12.59 15.25
N PHE A 168 12.10 11.44 15.92
CA PHE A 168 13.18 10.95 16.78
C PHE A 168 14.25 10.11 16.05
N GLY A 169 14.26 10.12 14.70
CA GLY A 169 15.34 9.53 13.90
C GLY A 169 15.14 8.06 13.50
N GLY A 170 13.92 7.53 13.59
CA GLY A 170 13.62 6.17 13.19
C GLY A 170 13.97 5.91 11.73
N SER A 171 14.64 4.80 11.46
CA SER A 171 15.01 4.38 10.09
C SER A 171 13.80 3.76 9.37
N ILE A 172 12.73 4.52 9.25
CA ILE A 172 11.42 4.10 8.74
C ILE A 172 10.83 5.15 7.82
N GLY A 173 10.09 4.69 6.82
CA GLY A 173 9.42 5.55 5.84
C GLY A 173 8.04 5.99 6.32
N PRO A 174 7.50 7.09 5.76
CA PRO A 174 6.21 7.60 6.20
C PRO A 174 4.99 6.81 5.69
N GLU A 175 5.21 5.91 4.75
CA GLU A 175 4.17 5.19 4.02
C GLU A 175 3.14 4.46 4.90
N ALA A 176 3.56 3.70 5.91
CA ALA A 176 2.62 2.92 6.73
C ALA A 176 1.65 3.81 7.53
N GLY A 177 2.15 4.89 8.14
CA GLY A 177 1.31 5.79 8.91
C GLY A 177 0.36 6.60 8.05
N LEU A 178 0.80 7.01 6.87
CA LEU A 178 -0.06 7.71 5.92
C LEU A 178 -1.12 6.77 5.34
N THR A 179 -0.76 5.53 4.99
CA THR A 179 -1.69 4.58 4.36
C THR A 179 -2.92 4.31 5.22
N GLY A 180 -2.77 4.06 6.52
CA GLY A 180 -3.91 3.81 7.39
C GLY A 180 -4.86 5.01 7.47
N ILE A 181 -4.29 6.22 7.62
CA ILE A 181 -5.06 7.48 7.65
C ILE A 181 -5.80 7.70 6.32
N ILE A 182 -5.10 7.48 5.22
CA ILE A 182 -5.61 7.53 3.85
C ILE A 182 -6.78 6.56 3.66
N ALA A 183 -6.60 5.30 4.05
CA ALA A 183 -7.62 4.26 3.88
C ALA A 183 -8.86 4.54 4.74
N ALA A 184 -8.68 5.06 5.96
CA ALA A 184 -9.77 5.54 6.80
C ALA A 184 -10.51 6.73 6.16
N ALA A 185 -9.78 7.71 5.62
CA ALA A 185 -10.37 8.85 4.92
C ALA A 185 -11.16 8.39 3.69
N CYS A 186 -10.60 7.48 2.87
CA CYS A 186 -11.28 6.88 1.73
C CYS A 186 -12.59 6.19 2.14
N THR A 187 -12.55 5.44 3.23
CA THR A 187 -13.72 4.71 3.76
C THR A 187 -14.79 5.66 4.29
N TRP A 188 -14.38 6.71 5.00
CA TRP A 188 -15.29 7.74 5.51
C TRP A 188 -15.96 8.54 4.38
N ILE A 189 -15.20 8.94 3.36
CA ILE A 189 -15.73 9.60 2.16
C ILE A 189 -16.70 8.66 1.43
N GLY A 190 -16.31 7.40 1.22
CA GLY A 190 -17.16 6.39 0.59
C GLY A 190 -18.48 6.17 1.33
N ASN A 191 -18.46 6.08 2.66
CA ASN A 191 -19.65 5.91 3.50
C ASN A 191 -20.54 7.15 3.50
N THR A 192 -19.97 8.35 3.49
CA THR A 192 -20.72 9.61 3.43
C THR A 192 -21.43 9.76 2.08
N LEU A 193 -20.77 9.36 0.99
CA LEU A 193 -21.36 9.39 -0.34
C LEU A 193 -22.39 8.29 -0.57
N LYS A 194 -22.20 7.11 0.03
CA LYS A 194 -23.22 6.06 0.07
C LYS A 194 -24.49 6.54 0.77
N ARG A 195 -24.35 7.31 1.86
CA ARG A 195 -25.49 7.97 2.54
C ARG A 195 -26.14 9.05 1.66
N ALA A 196 -25.39 9.66 0.75
CA ALA A 196 -25.90 10.65 -0.22
C ALA A 196 -26.45 10.03 -1.52
N GLY A 197 -26.55 8.69 -1.63
CA GLY A 197 -27.10 8.01 -2.81
C GLY A 197 -26.17 7.91 -4.02
N LEU A 198 -24.89 8.27 -3.90
CA LEU A 198 -23.90 8.24 -4.99
C LEU A 198 -23.15 6.89 -5.01
N LYS A 199 -22.80 6.40 -6.23
CA LYS A 199 -22.07 5.13 -6.42
C LYS A 199 -20.67 5.17 -5.76
N ALA A 200 -20.55 4.60 -4.57
CA ALA A 200 -19.40 4.75 -3.67
C ALA A 200 -18.07 4.15 -4.19
N LYS A 201 -18.10 3.06 -4.96
CA LYS A 201 -16.89 2.29 -5.31
C LYS A 201 -15.93 3.04 -6.26
N ALA A 202 -16.44 3.89 -7.15
CA ALA A 202 -15.58 4.66 -8.05
C ALA A 202 -14.78 5.75 -7.32
N ILE A 203 -15.33 6.25 -6.21
CA ILE A 203 -14.76 7.38 -5.44
C ILE A 203 -13.79 6.87 -4.36
N THR A 204 -13.99 5.65 -3.85
CA THR A 204 -12.99 4.99 -2.99
C THR A 204 -11.69 4.70 -3.75
N ASP A 205 -11.79 4.14 -4.96
CA ASP A 205 -10.62 3.88 -5.81
C ASP A 205 -9.90 5.19 -6.19
N LEU A 206 -10.67 6.24 -6.46
CA LEU A 206 -10.18 7.59 -6.74
C LEU A 206 -9.36 8.16 -5.58
N THR A 207 -9.90 8.08 -4.37
CA THR A 207 -9.28 8.66 -3.18
C THR A 207 -7.99 7.90 -2.84
N LEU A 208 -7.98 6.57 -3.01
CA LEU A 208 -6.78 5.76 -2.84
C LEU A 208 -5.67 6.17 -3.84
N SER A 209 -6.03 6.35 -5.12
CA SER A 209 -5.10 6.83 -6.14
C SER A 209 -4.55 8.23 -5.84
N ALA A 210 -5.41 9.16 -5.42
CA ALA A 210 -5.02 10.53 -5.05
C ALA A 210 -4.09 10.55 -3.83
N SER A 211 -4.31 9.62 -2.91
CA SER A 211 -3.52 9.50 -1.70
C SER A 211 -2.16 8.87 -1.95
N LEU A 212 -2.07 7.81 -2.74
CA LEU A 212 -0.79 7.27 -3.22
C LEU A 212 -0.03 8.33 -4.02
N THR A 213 -0.74 9.14 -4.81
CA THR A 213 -0.16 10.29 -5.50
C THR A 213 0.44 11.30 -4.53
N ALA A 214 -0.26 11.61 -3.44
CA ALA A 214 0.22 12.55 -2.42
C ALA A 214 1.43 12.02 -1.63
N VAL A 215 1.40 10.75 -1.21
CA VAL A 215 2.47 10.12 -0.43
C VAL A 215 3.78 10.06 -1.21
N PHE A 216 3.70 9.67 -2.49
CA PHE A 216 4.89 9.51 -3.34
C PHE A 216 5.15 10.74 -4.21
N GLY A 217 4.31 11.77 -4.15
CA GLY A 217 4.44 12.98 -4.96
C GLY A 217 4.26 12.78 -6.47
N THR A 218 3.64 11.67 -6.93
CA THR A 218 3.36 11.49 -8.37
C THR A 218 2.03 10.88 -8.77
N PRO A 219 1.42 11.45 -9.84
CA PRO A 219 0.08 11.09 -10.30
C PRO A 219 -0.04 9.67 -10.85
N PHE A 220 1.07 9.03 -11.26
CA PHE A 220 1.04 7.77 -12.00
C PHE A 220 1.14 6.52 -11.12
N LEU A 221 1.81 6.59 -9.97
CA LEU A 221 2.01 5.41 -9.11
C LEU A 221 0.69 4.91 -8.50
N GLY A 222 -0.21 5.82 -8.10
CA GLY A 222 -1.54 5.47 -7.61
C GLY A 222 -2.41 4.73 -8.62
N ILE A 223 -2.20 5.00 -9.92
CA ILE A 223 -2.94 4.38 -11.02
C ILE A 223 -2.40 2.96 -11.30
N VAL A 224 -1.08 2.75 -11.25
CA VAL A 224 -0.47 1.44 -11.51
C VAL A 224 -0.72 0.47 -10.35
N ALA A 225 -0.54 0.93 -9.11
CA ALA A 225 -0.76 0.10 -7.93
C ALA A 225 -2.22 -0.39 -7.82
N THR A 226 -3.18 0.40 -8.29
CA THR A 226 -4.60 0.01 -8.33
C THR A 226 -4.97 -0.82 -9.56
N ALA A 227 -4.14 -0.83 -10.61
CA ALA A 227 -4.39 -1.56 -11.85
C ALA A 227 -3.90 -3.02 -11.84
N GLU A 228 -2.90 -3.37 -11.02
CA GLU A 228 -2.43 -4.76 -10.91
C GLU A 228 -3.35 -5.67 -10.08
N ASP A 229 -4.30 -5.10 -9.33
CA ASP A 229 -5.23 -5.86 -8.48
C ASP A 229 -6.46 -6.37 -9.25
N GLY A 230 -6.19 -7.34 -10.14
CA GLY A 230 -7.17 -8.27 -10.72
C GLY A 230 -7.90 -7.75 -11.96
N ILE A 231 -7.74 -8.46 -13.09
CA ILE A 231 -8.48 -8.23 -14.34
C ILE A 231 -9.94 -8.65 -14.12
N PRO A 232 -10.93 -7.74 -14.09
CA PRO A 232 -12.33 -8.15 -14.08
C PRO A 232 -12.85 -8.19 -15.52
N ASN A 233 -13.90 -8.95 -15.77
CA ASN A 233 -14.43 -9.25 -17.11
C ASN A 233 -14.50 -8.04 -18.05
N ALA A 234 -14.00 -8.22 -19.28
CA ALA A 234 -13.79 -7.18 -20.28
C ALA A 234 -15.07 -6.47 -20.76
N ASP A 235 -16.23 -7.14 -20.62
CA ASP A 235 -17.49 -6.65 -21.18
C ASP A 235 -18.20 -5.58 -20.32
N ASP A 236 -17.85 -5.43 -19.03
CA ASP A 236 -18.38 -4.37 -18.13
C ASP A 236 -17.49 -3.09 -18.12
N TYR A 237 -16.44 -3.04 -18.94
CA TYR A 237 -15.23 -2.26 -18.65
C TYR A 237 -14.93 -1.07 -19.57
N GLN A 238 -15.28 -1.11 -20.85
CA GLN A 238 -14.76 -0.16 -21.86
C GLN A 238 -15.18 1.31 -21.62
N PHE A 239 -16.44 1.55 -21.24
CA PHE A 239 -16.93 2.91 -20.96
C PHE A 239 -16.53 3.40 -19.55
N ARG A 240 -16.56 2.52 -18.54
CA ARG A 240 -16.15 2.84 -17.16
C ARG A 240 -14.65 3.14 -17.03
N ARG A 241 -13.79 2.54 -17.87
CA ARG A 241 -12.34 2.78 -17.85
C ARG A 241 -11.98 4.22 -18.18
N LYS A 242 -12.61 4.82 -19.21
CA LYS A 242 -12.33 6.22 -19.59
C LYS A 242 -12.73 7.20 -18.49
N VAL A 243 -13.90 7.01 -17.87
CA VAL A 243 -14.38 7.84 -16.75
C VAL A 243 -13.49 7.69 -15.52
N LYS A 244 -13.06 6.45 -15.19
CA LYS A 244 -12.12 6.20 -14.08
C LYS A 244 -10.79 6.92 -14.28
N ILE A 245 -10.21 6.84 -15.49
CA ILE A 245 -8.94 7.52 -15.80
C ILE A 245 -9.09 9.04 -15.63
N VAL A 246 -10.17 9.63 -16.17
CA VAL A 246 -10.42 11.08 -16.04
C VAL A 246 -10.59 11.51 -14.58
N LEU A 247 -11.27 10.71 -13.78
CA LEU A 247 -11.47 11.01 -12.37
C LEU A 247 -10.14 10.90 -11.60
N TYR A 248 -9.39 9.82 -11.82
CA TYR A 248 -8.10 9.57 -11.15
C TYR A 248 -7.08 10.66 -11.48
N THR A 249 -7.00 11.08 -12.74
CA THR A 249 -6.13 12.20 -13.13
C THR A 249 -6.59 13.49 -12.48
N ALA A 250 -7.90 13.77 -12.43
CA ALA A 250 -8.43 14.96 -11.78
C ALA A 250 -8.08 15.03 -10.28
N ALA A 251 -8.25 13.93 -9.52
CA ALA A 251 -7.84 13.92 -8.12
C ALA A 251 -6.32 13.95 -7.93
N ALA A 252 -5.55 13.36 -8.85
CA ALA A 252 -4.10 13.47 -8.82
C ALA A 252 -3.62 14.92 -9.04
N PHE A 253 -4.24 15.67 -9.96
CA PHE A 253 -4.00 17.11 -10.13
C PHE A 253 -4.44 17.92 -8.90
N GLY A 254 -5.58 17.56 -8.30
CA GLY A 254 -6.02 18.13 -7.03
C GLY A 254 -4.97 17.94 -5.92
N ALA A 255 -4.52 16.69 -5.73
CA ALA A 255 -3.51 16.34 -4.74
C ALA A 255 -2.19 17.07 -4.98
N PHE A 256 -1.76 17.17 -6.24
CA PHE A 256 -0.60 17.97 -6.62
C PHE A 256 -0.77 19.44 -6.24
N GLY A 257 -1.94 20.04 -6.45
CA GLY A 257 -2.25 21.41 -6.01
C GLY A 257 -2.18 21.60 -4.49
N GLY A 258 -2.59 20.59 -3.71
CA GLY A 258 -2.46 20.61 -2.25
C GLY A 258 -1.01 20.49 -1.80
N VAL A 259 -0.25 19.60 -2.43
CA VAL A 259 1.19 19.42 -2.18
C VAL A 259 1.96 20.69 -2.50
N THR A 260 1.71 21.35 -3.63
CA THR A 260 2.39 22.61 -4.00
C THR A 260 2.05 23.75 -3.05
N LEU A 261 0.81 23.83 -2.57
CA LEU A 261 0.41 24.82 -1.57
C LEU A 261 1.22 24.67 -0.28
N VAL A 262 1.31 23.46 0.26
CA VAL A 262 2.06 23.23 1.51
C VAL A 262 3.56 23.34 1.27
N SER A 263 4.07 22.88 0.13
CA SER A 263 5.49 23.01 -0.26
C SER A 263 5.95 24.46 -0.42
N SER A 264 5.02 25.40 -0.66
CA SER A 264 5.35 26.83 -0.72
C SER A 264 5.76 27.40 0.65
N ILE A 265 5.45 26.70 1.74
CA ILE A 265 5.88 27.07 3.08
C ILE A 265 7.35 26.66 3.25
N PRO A 266 8.24 27.60 3.61
CA PRO A 266 9.66 27.29 3.83
C PRO A 266 9.84 26.15 4.84
N GLY A 267 10.66 25.16 4.50
CA GLY A 267 10.95 23.99 5.34
C GLY A 267 9.94 22.84 5.24
N MET A 268 8.89 22.97 4.41
CA MET A 268 7.88 21.92 4.20
C MET A 268 7.97 21.25 2.82
N SER A 269 9.13 21.26 2.17
CA SER A 269 9.36 20.48 0.95
C SER A 269 9.79 19.06 1.30
N CYS A 270 9.00 18.07 0.93
CA CYS A 270 9.34 16.64 1.04
C CYS A 270 9.30 15.99 -0.35
N GLY A 271 9.68 14.72 -0.49
CA GLY A 271 9.53 13.98 -1.74
C GLY A 271 10.77 13.24 -2.21
N LEU A 272 10.56 12.40 -3.22
CA LEU A 272 11.60 11.51 -3.74
C LEU A 272 12.63 12.26 -4.61
N PRO A 273 13.92 11.89 -4.49
CA PRO A 273 14.97 12.43 -5.35
C PRO A 273 14.71 12.08 -6.82
N ARG A 274 15.07 12.99 -7.73
CA ARG A 274 15.03 12.74 -9.18
C ARG A 274 16.44 12.72 -9.76
N PHE A 275 16.89 11.56 -10.20
CA PHE A 275 18.23 11.38 -10.76
C PHE A 275 18.28 11.80 -12.23
N GLY A 276 19.44 12.34 -12.63
CA GLY A 276 19.71 12.75 -14.01
C GLY A 276 19.89 11.59 -14.98
N SER A 277 20.07 11.91 -16.26
CA SER A 277 20.32 10.94 -17.33
C SER A 277 21.55 10.07 -17.04
N MET A 278 21.48 8.81 -17.47
CA MET A 278 22.52 7.81 -17.27
C MET A 278 23.28 7.58 -18.57
N VAL A 279 24.61 7.52 -18.50
CA VAL A 279 25.45 7.17 -19.66
C VAL A 279 25.90 5.72 -19.51
N VAL A 280 25.58 4.89 -20.50
CA VAL A 280 25.93 3.46 -20.50
C VAL A 280 27.07 3.23 -21.48
N GLY A 281 28.28 3.08 -20.95
CA GLY A 281 29.48 2.68 -21.68
C GLY A 281 29.78 1.19 -21.52
N THR A 282 30.97 0.76 -21.97
CA THR A 282 31.41 -0.65 -21.92
C THR A 282 31.70 -1.15 -20.51
N ALA A 283 32.14 -0.27 -19.61
CA ALA A 283 32.41 -0.61 -18.21
C ALA A 283 31.12 -0.94 -17.46
N GLU A 284 30.05 -0.20 -17.73
CA GLU A 284 28.73 -0.34 -17.13
C GLU A 284 28.13 -1.73 -17.42
N TYR A 285 28.32 -2.26 -18.63
CA TYR A 285 27.90 -3.63 -18.98
C TYR A 285 28.62 -4.69 -18.13
N ALA A 286 29.93 -4.55 -17.94
CA ALA A 286 30.71 -5.50 -17.15
C ALA A 286 30.33 -5.47 -15.66
N TRP A 287 30.04 -4.27 -15.16
CA TRP A 287 29.72 -4.04 -13.76
C TRP A 287 28.24 -4.20 -13.40
N PHE A 288 27.36 -4.34 -14.39
CA PHE A 288 25.94 -4.61 -14.16
C PHE A 288 25.72 -5.84 -13.26
N ILE A 289 26.39 -6.96 -13.54
CA ILE A 289 26.22 -8.21 -12.78
C ILE A 289 26.70 -8.04 -11.32
N PRO A 290 27.92 -7.53 -11.04
CA PRO A 290 28.33 -7.22 -9.67
C PRO A 290 27.39 -6.27 -8.90
N LEU A 291 26.89 -5.22 -9.56
CA LEU A 291 25.99 -4.25 -8.93
C LEU A 291 24.62 -4.88 -8.61
N ALA A 292 24.06 -5.65 -9.54
CA ALA A 292 22.82 -6.38 -9.32
C ALA A 292 22.98 -7.43 -8.20
N ALA A 293 24.12 -8.13 -8.16
CA ALA A 293 24.44 -9.06 -7.09
C ALA A 293 24.57 -8.35 -5.73
N ALA A 294 25.18 -7.16 -5.68
CA ALA A 294 25.27 -6.36 -4.47
C ALA A 294 23.88 -5.95 -3.94
N GLY A 295 23.00 -5.46 -4.81
CA GLY A 295 21.61 -5.14 -4.43
C GLY A 295 20.83 -6.37 -3.96
N TRP A 296 21.03 -7.54 -4.60
CA TRP A 296 20.46 -8.80 -4.13
C TRP A 296 20.99 -9.21 -2.75
N LEU A 297 22.30 -9.08 -2.49
CA LEU A 297 22.91 -9.36 -1.17
C LEU A 297 22.35 -8.45 -0.07
N LEU A 298 22.15 -7.16 -0.36
CA LEU A 298 21.46 -6.25 0.55
C LEU A 298 20.01 -6.68 0.78
N SER A 299 19.31 -7.18 -0.25
CA SER A 299 17.96 -7.70 -0.06
C SER A 299 17.96 -8.94 0.84
N LEU A 300 18.95 -9.82 0.73
CA LEU A 300 19.11 -10.98 1.61
C LEU A 300 19.36 -10.51 3.05
N LEU A 301 20.22 -9.51 3.24
CA LEU A 301 20.45 -8.88 4.53
C LEU A 301 19.15 -8.36 5.12
N PHE A 302 18.32 -7.64 4.35
CA PHE A 302 17.01 -7.15 4.80
C PHE A 302 16.13 -8.28 5.35
N HIS A 303 16.00 -9.40 4.62
CA HIS A 303 15.17 -10.52 5.07
C HIS A 303 15.75 -11.23 6.29
N THR A 304 17.07 -11.38 6.38
CA THR A 304 17.73 -11.96 7.55
C THR A 304 17.54 -11.08 8.78
N ALA A 305 17.74 -9.77 8.65
CA ALA A 305 17.51 -8.79 9.70
C ALA A 305 16.04 -8.80 10.12
N ASN A 306 15.10 -8.77 9.17
CA ASN A 306 13.66 -8.82 9.43
C ASN A 306 13.23 -10.07 10.18
N LYS A 307 13.80 -11.24 9.87
CA LYS A 307 13.53 -12.46 10.63
C LYS A 307 14.15 -12.40 12.03
N ALA A 308 15.42 -11.97 12.14
CA ALA A 308 16.13 -11.92 13.41
C ALA A 308 15.47 -10.92 14.38
N THR A 309 15.20 -9.70 13.93
CA THR A 309 14.53 -8.68 14.73
C THR A 309 13.08 -9.03 15.00
N GLY A 310 12.39 -9.74 14.09
CA GLY A 310 11.04 -10.27 14.35
C GLY A 310 11.00 -11.34 15.45
N LEU A 311 12.04 -12.18 15.58
CA LEU A 311 12.16 -13.13 16.70
C LEU A 311 12.41 -12.40 18.03
N ILE A 312 13.27 -11.38 18.02
CA ILE A 312 13.54 -10.53 19.19
C ILE A 312 12.27 -9.77 19.58
N GLY A 313 11.58 -9.18 18.60
CA GLY A 313 10.32 -8.46 18.78
C GLY A 313 9.27 -9.31 19.47
N LYS A 314 9.05 -10.55 18.99
CA LYS A 314 8.15 -11.52 19.63
C LYS A 314 8.50 -11.81 21.10
N HIS A 315 9.78 -11.90 21.42
CA HIS A 315 10.20 -12.11 22.80
C HIS A 315 9.97 -10.87 23.67
N LEU A 316 10.09 -9.68 23.09
CA LEU A 316 9.92 -8.39 23.76
C LEU A 316 8.49 -7.83 23.66
N GLU A 317 7.53 -8.50 23.01
CA GLU A 317 6.13 -8.04 22.84
C GLU A 317 5.47 -7.67 24.18
N ARG A 318 5.83 -8.36 25.27
CA ARG A 318 5.32 -8.06 26.62
C ARG A 318 5.86 -6.74 27.20
N HIS A 319 6.95 -6.22 26.67
CA HIS A 319 7.65 -5.05 27.17
C HIS A 319 7.48 -3.85 26.21
N VAL A 320 6.25 -3.34 26.13
CA VAL A 320 5.82 -2.26 25.21
C VAL A 320 6.70 -1.00 25.30
N VAL A 321 7.30 -0.71 26.46
CA VAL A 321 8.20 0.45 26.64
C VAL A 321 9.67 0.09 26.39
N PHE A 322 10.12 -1.08 26.83
CA PHE A 322 11.53 -1.46 26.75
C PHE A 322 11.98 -1.71 25.31
N ALA A 323 11.16 -2.35 24.47
CA ALA A 323 11.50 -2.61 23.07
C ALA A 323 11.83 -1.33 22.29
N PRO A 324 10.95 -0.30 22.29
CA PRO A 324 11.24 0.96 21.63
C PRO A 324 12.47 1.69 22.17
N VAL A 325 12.70 1.66 23.49
CA VAL A 325 13.90 2.24 24.12
C VAL A 325 15.17 1.53 23.66
N LEU A 326 15.17 0.19 23.65
CA LEU A 326 16.28 -0.60 23.16
C LEU A 326 16.58 -0.32 21.68
N CYS A 327 15.53 -0.20 20.86
CA CYS A 327 15.68 0.20 19.47
C CYS A 327 16.35 1.57 19.34
N GLY A 328 15.84 2.57 20.08
CA GLY A 328 16.39 3.92 20.12
C GLY A 328 17.87 3.95 20.51
N LEU A 329 18.25 3.16 21.51
CA LEU A 329 19.64 3.00 21.94
C LEU A 329 20.52 2.42 20.82
N LEU A 330 20.08 1.34 20.16
CA LEU A 330 20.84 0.66 19.12
C LEU A 330 21.00 1.51 17.86
N ILE A 331 19.93 2.14 17.38
CA ILE A 331 20.00 3.02 16.19
C ILE A 331 20.78 4.30 16.52
N GLY A 332 20.58 4.87 17.71
CA GLY A 332 21.32 6.06 18.15
C GLY A 332 22.81 5.79 18.29
N ALA A 333 23.21 4.62 18.80
CA ALA A 333 24.62 4.22 18.88
C ALA A 333 25.24 4.04 17.48
N THR A 334 24.50 3.47 16.54
CA THR A 334 24.93 3.35 15.14
C THR A 334 25.10 4.72 14.49
N ALA A 335 24.18 5.64 14.78
CA ALA A 335 24.16 6.99 14.23
C ALA A 335 25.31 7.90 14.70
N VAL A 336 25.99 7.55 15.79
CA VAL A 336 27.22 8.26 16.19
C VAL A 336 28.31 8.12 15.13
N PHE A 337 28.37 6.97 14.44
CA PHE A 337 29.36 6.70 13.41
C PHE A 337 28.82 6.89 12.00
N LEU A 338 27.53 6.59 11.79
CA LEU A 338 26.84 6.66 10.51
C LEU A 338 25.53 7.46 10.65
N PRO A 339 25.60 8.80 10.71
CA PRO A 339 24.42 9.66 10.95
C PRO A 339 23.29 9.41 9.95
N ASP A 340 23.65 9.10 8.71
CA ASP A 340 22.73 8.86 7.59
C ASP A 340 21.87 7.59 7.73
N VAL A 341 22.13 6.75 8.74
CA VAL A 341 21.29 5.59 9.06
C VAL A 341 19.94 6.01 9.65
N LEU A 342 19.85 7.18 10.29
CA LEU A 342 18.61 7.71 10.84
C LEU A 342 17.65 8.18 9.75
N PHE A 343 16.36 8.33 10.09
CA PHE A 343 15.28 8.88 9.24
C PHE A 343 14.90 8.02 8.02
N ALA A 344 13.85 8.47 7.32
CA ALA A 344 13.30 7.84 6.12
C ALA A 344 14.26 7.85 4.92
N GLY A 345 15.13 8.85 4.81
CA GLY A 345 16.09 8.95 3.71
C GLY A 345 15.65 9.80 2.50
N GLU A 346 14.48 10.46 2.53
CA GLU A 346 14.02 11.31 1.43
C GLU A 346 14.94 12.53 1.22
N GLU A 347 15.01 13.40 2.23
CA GLU A 347 15.87 14.60 2.20
C GLU A 347 17.36 14.23 2.08
N GLN A 348 17.79 13.21 2.83
CA GLN A 348 19.15 12.68 2.79
C GLN A 348 19.53 12.18 1.39
N SER A 349 18.59 11.60 0.63
CA SER A 349 18.88 11.20 -0.76
C SER A 349 19.19 12.42 -1.63
N SER A 350 18.40 13.50 -1.48
CA SER A 350 18.59 14.73 -2.24
C SER A 350 19.89 15.45 -1.86
N GLU A 351 20.26 15.45 -0.57
CA GLU A 351 21.53 15.99 -0.10
C GLU A 351 22.70 15.18 -0.67
N LEU A 352 22.61 13.85 -0.57
CA LEU A 352 23.66 12.94 -1.00
C LEU A 352 23.96 13.07 -2.51
N MET A 353 22.96 13.39 -3.33
CA MET A 353 23.18 13.68 -4.76
C MET A 353 24.21 14.80 -5.00
N GLY A 354 24.29 15.78 -4.09
CA GLY A 354 25.25 16.89 -4.17
C GLY A 354 26.57 16.66 -3.43
N THR A 355 26.57 15.80 -2.41
CA THR A 355 27.71 15.66 -1.47
C THR A 355 28.41 14.31 -1.51
N TRP A 356 27.92 13.30 -2.25
CA TRP A 356 28.47 11.94 -2.22
C TRP A 356 29.98 11.84 -2.54
N THR A 357 30.54 12.78 -3.31
CA THR A 357 31.98 12.81 -3.64
C THR A 357 32.87 13.26 -2.49
N THR A 358 32.31 13.93 -1.46
CA THR A 358 33.05 14.35 -0.26
C THR A 358 33.05 13.27 0.82
N ILE A 359 32.18 12.27 0.69
CA ILE A 359 32.03 11.16 1.62
C ILE A 359 32.84 9.96 1.10
N SER A 360 33.58 9.30 1.99
CA SER A 360 34.34 8.11 1.60
C SER A 360 33.43 6.97 1.13
N ALA A 361 33.87 6.21 0.12
CA ALA A 361 33.15 5.03 -0.38
C ALA A 361 32.78 4.05 0.75
N ALA A 362 33.69 3.84 1.71
CA ALA A 362 33.46 2.94 2.84
C ALA A 362 32.28 3.40 3.73
N VAL A 363 32.17 4.69 4.03
CA VAL A 363 31.06 5.24 4.82
C VAL A 363 29.74 5.05 4.08
N LEU A 364 29.70 5.32 2.77
CA LEU A 364 28.49 5.14 1.95
C LEU A 364 28.02 3.68 1.88
N LEU A 365 28.96 2.75 1.65
CA LEU A 365 28.66 1.33 1.64
C LEU A 365 28.15 0.84 3.01
N LEU A 366 28.82 1.25 4.10
CA LEU A 366 28.40 0.89 5.45
C LEU A 366 27.04 1.50 5.79
N THR A 367 26.79 2.77 5.47
CA THR A 367 25.49 3.42 5.66
C THR A 367 24.38 2.62 4.98
N GLY A 368 24.55 2.22 3.72
CA GLY A 368 23.56 1.38 3.03
C GLY A 368 23.31 0.04 3.73
N VAL A 369 24.37 -0.67 4.14
CA VAL A 369 24.26 -1.95 4.86
C VAL A 369 23.54 -1.80 6.20
N PHE A 370 23.94 -0.81 7.01
CA PHE A 370 23.35 -0.58 8.33
C PHE A 370 21.92 -0.05 8.23
N LYS A 371 21.60 0.81 7.26
CA LYS A 371 20.23 1.29 6.99
C LYS A 371 19.28 0.12 6.71
N VAL A 372 19.70 -0.81 5.84
CA VAL A 372 18.92 -2.03 5.54
C VAL A 372 18.61 -2.85 6.79
N ALA A 373 19.54 -2.95 7.74
CA ALA A 373 19.33 -3.68 8.99
C ALA A 373 18.56 -2.88 10.05
N ALA A 374 18.73 -1.55 10.07
CA ALA A 374 18.07 -0.65 11.00
C ALA A 374 16.56 -0.56 10.75
N THR A 375 16.11 -0.64 9.50
CA THR A 375 14.68 -0.59 9.19
C THR A 375 13.88 -1.72 9.83
N PRO A 376 14.20 -3.02 9.63
CA PRO A 376 13.48 -4.08 10.35
C PRO A 376 13.69 -4.06 11.87
N LEU A 377 14.81 -3.51 12.36
CA LEU A 377 15.00 -3.30 13.80
C LEU A 377 13.96 -2.33 14.36
N CYS A 378 13.75 -1.20 13.69
CA CYS A 378 12.73 -0.21 14.05
C CYS A 378 11.33 -0.82 14.01
N LEU A 379 10.98 -1.49 12.91
CA LEU A 379 9.64 -2.04 12.70
C LEU A 379 9.25 -3.08 13.76
N HIS A 380 10.15 -4.00 14.12
CA HIS A 380 9.84 -5.08 15.06
C HIS A 380 9.99 -4.69 16.53
N LEU A 381 10.67 -3.57 16.83
CA LEU A 381 10.83 -3.05 18.19
C LEU A 381 9.92 -1.85 18.49
N GLY A 382 8.85 -1.66 17.71
CA GLY A 382 7.77 -0.73 18.02
C GLY A 382 7.91 0.69 17.46
N TRP A 383 8.94 0.96 16.66
CA TRP A 383 9.03 2.17 15.84
C TRP A 383 8.28 1.92 14.53
N ASN A 384 6.95 2.06 14.59
CA ASN A 384 6.07 1.70 13.48
C ASN A 384 6.21 2.67 12.30
N GLY A 385 6.35 2.13 11.08
CA GLY A 385 6.45 2.91 9.85
C GLY A 385 6.55 2.00 8.62
N GLY A 386 6.85 2.60 7.47
CA GLY A 386 7.09 1.89 6.21
C GLY A 386 8.55 1.49 6.04
N ASN A 387 8.82 0.61 5.07
CA ASN A 387 10.18 0.18 4.72
C ASN A 387 10.66 0.70 3.36
N PHE A 388 9.79 1.21 2.49
CA PHE A 388 10.18 1.58 1.13
C PHE A 388 11.24 2.68 1.08
N PHE A 389 10.96 3.85 1.67
CA PHE A 389 11.90 4.98 1.65
C PHE A 389 13.29 4.66 2.21
N PRO A 390 13.44 4.07 3.41
CA PRO A 390 14.78 3.77 3.94
C PRO A 390 15.50 2.68 3.14
N VAL A 391 14.78 1.72 2.54
CA VAL A 391 15.36 0.72 1.62
C VAL A 391 15.83 1.38 0.32
N ILE A 392 15.07 2.33 -0.23
CA ILE A 392 15.47 3.12 -1.40
C ILE A 392 16.74 3.92 -1.07
N PHE A 393 16.75 4.66 0.04
CA PHE A 393 17.94 5.42 0.45
C PHE A 393 19.14 4.51 0.69
N ALA A 394 18.95 3.33 1.29
CA ALA A 394 20.03 2.38 1.49
C ALA A 394 20.66 1.93 0.16
N GLY A 395 19.83 1.69 -0.85
CA GLY A 395 20.27 1.39 -2.21
C GLY A 395 21.02 2.56 -2.84
N ILE A 396 20.53 3.79 -2.63
CA ILE A 396 21.17 5.02 -3.12
C ILE A 396 22.54 5.23 -2.49
N SER A 397 22.63 5.17 -1.17
CA SER A 397 23.88 5.32 -0.43
C SER A 397 24.89 4.26 -0.83
N PHE A 398 24.49 2.98 -0.87
CA PHE A 398 25.37 1.91 -1.30
C PHE A 398 25.79 2.05 -2.78
N GLY A 399 24.87 2.44 -3.66
CA GLY A 399 25.13 2.67 -5.08
C GLY A 399 26.16 3.79 -5.31
N TYR A 400 26.06 4.90 -4.57
CA TYR A 400 27.08 5.94 -4.58
C TYR A 400 28.42 5.45 -4.03
N GLY A 401 28.41 4.63 -2.97
CA GLY A 401 29.61 3.98 -2.46
C GLY A 401 30.29 3.08 -3.51
N MET A 402 29.51 2.33 -4.28
CA MET A 402 30.02 1.54 -5.40
C MET A 402 30.57 2.43 -6.51
N ALA A 403 29.88 3.50 -6.89
CA ALA A 403 30.36 4.46 -7.89
C ALA A 403 31.69 5.10 -7.47
N ALA A 404 31.83 5.48 -6.20
CA ALA A 404 33.06 6.03 -5.65
C ALA A 404 34.21 5.01 -5.64
N LEU A 405 33.91 3.71 -5.48
CA LEU A 405 34.91 2.64 -5.47
C LEU A 405 35.36 2.21 -6.88
N THR A 406 34.44 2.18 -7.84
CA THR A 406 34.67 1.62 -9.18
C THR A 406 34.93 2.68 -10.24
N GLY A 407 34.53 3.93 -10.00
CA GLY A 407 34.60 5.02 -10.97
C GLY A 407 33.55 4.97 -12.08
N ILE A 408 32.52 4.13 -11.93
CA ILE A 408 31.41 4.00 -12.88
C ILE A 408 30.43 5.16 -12.72
N ASP A 409 29.69 5.47 -13.78
CA ASP A 409 28.58 6.43 -13.75
C ASP A 409 27.69 6.28 -12.49
N PRO A 410 27.62 7.30 -11.61
CA PRO A 410 26.89 7.20 -10.35
C PRO A 410 25.38 6.93 -10.52
N PRO A 411 24.66 7.61 -11.44
CA PRO A 411 23.28 7.27 -11.76
C PRO A 411 23.08 5.79 -12.13
N PHE A 412 23.99 5.19 -12.92
CA PHE A 412 23.98 3.76 -13.25
C PHE A 412 24.07 2.88 -11.99
N CYS A 413 25.10 3.08 -11.18
CA CYS A 413 25.32 2.31 -9.94
C CYS A 413 24.13 2.39 -8.99
N VAL A 414 23.65 3.60 -8.75
CA VAL A 414 22.51 3.86 -7.86
C VAL A 414 21.25 3.18 -8.37
N THR A 415 20.95 3.30 -9.67
CA THR A 415 19.74 2.73 -10.26
C THR A 415 19.74 1.21 -10.18
N VAL A 416 20.84 0.55 -10.55
CA VAL A 416 20.94 -0.92 -10.59
C VAL A 416 20.87 -1.49 -9.17
N VAL A 417 21.67 -0.96 -8.23
CA VAL A 417 21.72 -1.46 -6.85
C VAL A 417 20.38 -1.25 -6.15
N THR A 418 19.80 -0.04 -6.24
CA THR A 418 18.52 0.29 -5.62
C THR A 418 17.40 -0.57 -6.18
N THR A 419 17.39 -0.79 -7.50
CA THR A 419 16.36 -1.62 -8.13
C THR A 419 16.46 -3.08 -7.74
N ALA A 420 17.67 -3.65 -7.75
CA ALA A 420 17.88 -5.01 -7.29
C ALA A 420 17.51 -5.18 -5.81
N LEU A 421 17.89 -4.25 -4.94
CA LEU A 421 17.52 -4.25 -3.53
C LEU A 421 16.00 -4.21 -3.34
N MET A 422 15.34 -3.22 -3.94
CA MET A 422 13.90 -2.99 -3.77
C MET A 422 13.06 -4.15 -4.33
N ALA A 423 13.37 -4.62 -5.53
CA ALA A 423 12.69 -5.77 -6.12
C ALA A 423 12.90 -7.06 -5.31
N GLY A 424 14.10 -7.24 -4.74
CA GLY A 424 14.42 -8.35 -3.86
C GLY A 424 13.59 -8.32 -2.57
N VAL A 425 13.46 -7.13 -1.95
CA VAL A 425 12.66 -6.89 -0.72
C VAL A 425 11.17 -7.07 -0.98
N MET A 426 10.61 -6.47 -2.03
CA MET A 426 9.18 -6.52 -2.32
C MET A 426 8.74 -7.87 -2.90
N ARG A 427 9.66 -8.63 -3.52
CA ARG A 427 9.35 -9.86 -4.27
C ARG A 427 8.32 -9.68 -5.38
N LYS A 428 8.13 -8.43 -5.82
CA LYS A 428 7.20 -8.02 -6.89
C LYS A 428 7.97 -7.07 -7.83
N PRO A 429 8.60 -7.58 -8.89
CA PRO A 429 9.49 -6.78 -9.73
C PRO A 429 8.77 -5.62 -10.43
N PHE A 430 7.54 -5.82 -10.89
CA PHE A 430 6.77 -4.78 -11.58
C PHE A 430 6.41 -3.60 -10.66
N VAL A 431 5.98 -3.89 -9.43
CA VAL A 431 5.70 -2.84 -8.42
C VAL A 431 6.98 -2.07 -8.08
N ALA A 432 8.10 -2.77 -7.90
CA ALA A 432 9.37 -2.12 -7.62
C ALA A 432 9.83 -1.20 -8.78
N ILE A 433 9.71 -1.65 -10.03
CA ILE A 433 10.03 -0.83 -11.21
C ILE A 433 9.10 0.39 -11.28
N ALA A 434 7.80 0.20 -11.09
CA ALA A 434 6.82 1.29 -11.13
C ALA A 434 7.10 2.35 -10.06
N LEU A 435 7.47 1.92 -8.84
CA LEU A 435 7.88 2.82 -7.77
C LEU A 435 9.20 3.54 -8.12
N LEU A 436 10.17 2.85 -8.71
CA LEU A 436 11.51 3.41 -8.92
C LEU A 436 11.62 4.29 -10.16
N ILE A 437 10.74 4.14 -11.16
CA ILE A 437 10.64 5.06 -12.32
C ILE A 437 10.35 6.50 -11.86
N LEU A 438 9.79 6.65 -10.67
CA LEU A 438 9.58 7.93 -10.02
C LEU A 438 10.87 8.66 -9.65
N CYS A 439 11.89 7.89 -9.25
CA CYS A 439 13.16 8.41 -8.79
C CYS A 439 14.17 8.48 -9.94
N PHE A 440 14.17 7.46 -10.81
CA PHE A 440 15.21 7.21 -11.79
C PHE A 440 14.80 7.56 -13.23
N PRO A 441 15.77 7.94 -14.09
CA PRO A 441 15.50 8.31 -15.47
C PRO A 441 14.89 7.16 -16.28
N LEU A 442 14.02 7.50 -17.23
CA LEU A 442 13.37 6.52 -18.11
C LEU A 442 14.37 5.78 -19.01
N ASP A 443 15.52 6.39 -19.30
CA ASP A 443 16.59 5.76 -20.10
C ASP A 443 17.17 4.52 -19.39
N GLY A 444 17.04 4.44 -18.06
CA GLY A 444 17.50 3.31 -17.24
C GLY A 444 16.49 2.16 -17.12
N VAL A 445 15.29 2.26 -17.69
CA VAL A 445 14.18 1.30 -17.48
C VAL A 445 14.57 -0.13 -17.87
N LEU A 446 15.36 -0.31 -18.93
CA LEU A 446 15.87 -1.63 -19.33
C LEU A 446 16.70 -2.25 -18.19
N TRP A 447 17.63 -1.49 -17.62
CA TRP A 447 18.53 -1.94 -16.55
C TRP A 447 17.79 -2.19 -15.26
N MET A 448 16.80 -1.34 -14.95
CA MET A 448 15.88 -1.56 -13.84
C MET A 448 15.11 -2.87 -14.01
N GLY A 449 14.56 -3.11 -15.20
CA GLY A 449 13.85 -4.35 -15.53
C GLY A 449 14.71 -5.60 -15.32
N LEU A 450 15.93 -5.59 -15.88
CA LEU A 450 16.88 -6.69 -15.73
C LEU A 450 17.28 -6.92 -14.27
N ALA A 451 17.65 -5.85 -13.55
CA ALA A 451 18.04 -5.94 -12.14
C ALA A 451 16.89 -6.43 -11.25
N ALA A 452 15.66 -5.97 -11.50
CA ALA A 452 14.48 -6.38 -10.75
C ALA A 452 14.16 -7.85 -10.96
N VAL A 453 14.19 -8.33 -12.21
CA VAL A 453 13.95 -9.74 -12.53
C VAL A 453 15.04 -10.61 -11.93
N LEU A 454 16.33 -10.27 -12.09
CA LEU A 454 17.43 -11.05 -11.52
C LEU A 454 17.31 -11.19 -10.00
N SER A 455 17.04 -10.11 -9.29
CA SER A 455 16.93 -10.13 -7.82
C SER A 455 15.69 -10.88 -7.33
N SER A 456 14.54 -10.69 -7.99
CA SER A 456 13.28 -11.31 -7.58
C SER A 456 13.16 -12.79 -7.98
N ALA A 457 13.78 -13.19 -9.10
CA ALA A 457 13.77 -14.56 -9.59
C ALA A 457 14.64 -15.51 -8.74
N ILE A 458 15.69 -15.01 -8.09
CA ILE A 458 16.53 -15.84 -7.23
C ILE A 458 15.73 -16.20 -5.96
N PRO A 459 15.46 -17.50 -5.73
CA PRO A 459 14.67 -17.93 -4.60
C PRO A 459 15.41 -17.64 -3.29
N LEU A 460 14.65 -17.12 -2.35
CA LEU A 460 15.11 -16.87 -1.00
C LEU A 460 15.33 -18.22 -0.29
N PRO A 461 16.36 -18.38 0.57
CA PRO A 461 16.50 -19.59 1.38
C PRO A 461 15.17 -19.90 2.09
N LYS A 462 14.74 -21.16 2.13
CA LYS A 462 13.43 -21.56 2.69
C LYS A 462 13.19 -21.01 4.11
N ALA A 463 14.26 -20.85 4.88
CA ALA A 463 14.22 -20.28 6.22
C ALA A 463 13.83 -18.78 6.27
N LEU A 464 13.99 -18.04 5.18
CA LEU A 464 13.78 -16.59 5.06
C LEU A 464 12.56 -16.24 4.19
N SER A 465 11.97 -17.23 3.51
CA SER A 465 10.71 -17.04 2.80
C SER A 465 9.63 -16.60 3.78
N PRO A 466 8.91 -15.49 3.54
CA PRO A 466 7.75 -15.15 4.33
C PRO A 466 6.81 -16.34 4.22
N GLY A 467 6.57 -17.03 5.33
CA GLY A 467 5.72 -18.20 5.36
C GLY A 467 4.40 -17.82 4.75
N VAL A 468 4.08 -18.41 3.59
CA VAL A 468 2.72 -18.39 3.05
C VAL A 468 1.86 -18.83 4.22
N SER A 469 1.04 -17.92 4.75
CA SER A 469 0.03 -18.27 5.73
C SER A 469 -0.72 -19.42 5.08
N ARG A 470 -0.57 -20.61 5.65
CA ARG A 470 -1.50 -21.69 5.35
C ARG A 470 -2.84 -21.10 5.74
N THR A 471 -3.61 -20.66 4.75
CA THR A 471 -5.05 -20.59 4.90
C THR A 471 -5.42 -21.90 5.58
N PRO A 472 -6.15 -21.88 6.71
CA PRO A 472 -6.61 -23.11 7.31
C PRO A 472 -7.35 -23.82 6.19
N LYS A 473 -6.76 -24.92 5.71
CA LYS A 473 -7.40 -25.81 4.76
C LYS A 473 -8.68 -26.17 5.49
N LYS A 474 -9.81 -25.64 5.02
CA LYS A 474 -11.12 -26.06 5.49
C LYS A 474 -11.08 -27.57 5.29
N THR A 475 -10.93 -28.31 6.38
CA THR A 475 -11.15 -29.74 6.41
C THR A 475 -12.62 -29.91 6.09
N ALA A 476 -12.92 -29.94 4.79
CA ALA A 476 -14.09 -30.61 4.27
C ALA A 476 -13.75 -32.10 4.34
N ASP A 477 -13.92 -32.66 5.52
CA ASP A 477 -14.42 -34.01 5.80
C ASP A 477 -14.35 -34.24 7.30
N GLU A 478 -15.34 -34.94 7.85
CA GLU A 478 -15.57 -35.23 9.27
C GLU A 478 -16.24 -34.12 10.11
N SER A 479 -17.43 -33.70 9.71
CA SER A 479 -18.44 -33.25 10.68
C SER A 479 -19.88 -33.59 10.30
N ASP A 480 -20.09 -34.62 9.46
CA ASP A 480 -21.43 -35.05 9.01
C ASP A 480 -21.85 -36.42 9.56
N VAL A 481 -21.29 -36.83 10.71
CA VAL A 481 -21.73 -38.05 11.44
C VAL A 481 -22.20 -37.71 12.86
N GLY A 482 -22.17 -36.43 13.26
CA GLY A 482 -22.54 -36.00 14.61
C GLY A 482 -23.99 -35.54 14.79
N ASN A 483 -24.71 -35.23 13.71
CA ASN A 483 -25.96 -34.46 13.81
C ASN A 483 -27.24 -35.26 13.49
N GLU A 484 -27.14 -36.55 13.13
CA GLU A 484 -28.31 -37.42 13.00
C GLU A 484 -28.71 -38.07 14.34
N ALA A 485 -27.80 -38.21 15.31
CA ALA A 485 -28.09 -38.83 16.61
C ALA A 485 -28.77 -37.89 17.63
N GLU A 486 -28.69 -36.57 17.45
CA GLU A 486 -29.35 -35.60 18.33
C GLU A 486 -30.77 -35.24 17.89
N HIS A 487 -31.09 -35.36 16.60
CA HIS A 487 -32.46 -35.14 16.10
C HIS A 487 -33.40 -36.32 16.42
N GLU A 488 -32.88 -37.54 16.57
CA GLU A 488 -33.69 -38.71 16.95
C GLU A 488 -34.04 -38.72 18.44
N LYS A 489 -33.13 -38.27 19.32
CA LYS A 489 -33.39 -38.15 20.78
C LYS A 489 -34.30 -36.97 21.16
N ALA A 490 -34.31 -35.89 20.38
CA ALA A 490 -35.20 -34.75 20.59
C ALA A 490 -36.66 -35.09 20.22
N SER A 491 -36.90 -35.90 19.19
CA SER A 491 -38.25 -36.34 18.80
C SER A 491 -38.85 -37.36 19.77
N GLU A 492 -38.06 -38.26 20.37
CA GLU A 492 -38.58 -39.21 21.37
C GLU A 492 -38.95 -38.55 22.71
N THR A 493 -38.32 -37.42 23.06
CA THR A 493 -38.62 -36.70 24.30
C THR A 493 -39.92 -35.90 24.20
N ILE A 494 -40.29 -35.41 23.00
CA ILE A 494 -41.54 -34.67 22.78
C ILE A 494 -42.76 -35.61 22.70
N ALA A 495 -42.58 -36.86 22.25
CA ALA A 495 -43.66 -37.85 22.19
C ALA A 495 -44.04 -38.49 23.54
N ARG A 496 -43.21 -38.33 24.59
CA ARG A 496 -43.51 -38.81 25.96
C ARG A 496 -44.14 -37.75 26.87
N SER A 497 -44.25 -36.50 26.43
CA SER A 497 -44.89 -35.41 27.20
C SER A 497 -46.37 -35.21 26.87
N SER A 498 -46.95 -36.01 25.97
CA SER A 498 -48.31 -35.85 25.45
C SER A 498 -49.17 -37.13 25.51
N ARG A 499 -48.89 -38.01 26.49
CA ARG A 499 -49.82 -39.05 26.94
C ARG A 499 -50.07 -38.98 28.43
#